data_AF-A0AAJ6VDA6-F1
#
_entry.id   AF-A0AAJ6VDA6-F1
#
_cell.length_a   1.000
_cell.length_b   1.000
_cell.length_c   1.000
_cell.angle_alpha   90.00
_cell.angle_beta   90.00
_cell.angle_gamma   90.00
#
_symmetry.space_group_name_H-M   'P 1'
#
loop_
_entity.id
_entity.type
_entity.pdbx_description
1 polymer ?
#
loop_
_entity_poly.entity_id
_entity_poly.type
_entity_poly.pdbx_seq_one_letter_code
_entity_poly.pdbx_strand_id
1 'polypeptide(L)'
;MIFFFLLAMSLRLTTTFTPLCPFSRIDFNMSSMFPGIMIFGVAPSLRASHIIGLGVQTRPMVLDGLGIVPLFSWYHESFDREMDIAGIRIPSLEMVCKDFHACKWPREISNRSTSLASYFDAMNEENEDAIKLIKNTCTQIITFSHFLPRQELCPEKRMLFYPNLPKIIGSDFLEVRIRSIHGSEGNASACHVFGHTHFCWDSVLDGIRYIQAPLAYPRERKRRMNGGETWLPFCVYSGGKFADRLSPCYWSDYYAAHPRAPHLTELAPWVARFYNRA
;
A
#
# COMPACT_ATOMS: atom_id res chain seq x y z
N MET A 1 19.36 6.29 10.85
CA MET A 1 18.70 5.08 10.31
C MET A 1 17.21 5.32 10.29
N ILE A 2 16.59 5.30 9.11
CA ILE A 2 15.13 5.44 8.98
C ILE A 2 14.54 4.04 8.85
N PHE A 3 13.52 3.75 9.65
CA PHE A 3 12.82 2.47 9.70
C PHE A 3 11.33 2.67 9.37
N PHE A 4 10.80 1.81 8.51
CA PHE A 4 9.45 1.95 7.95
C PHE A 4 8.50 0.85 8.47
N PHE A 5 7.30 1.23 8.92
CA PHE A 5 6.27 0.30 9.38
C PHE A 5 4.95 0.50 8.65
N LEU A 6 4.47 -0.57 8.02
CA LEU A 6 3.10 -0.67 7.51
C LEU A 6 2.37 -1.74 8.32
N LEU A 7 1.48 -1.29 9.22
CA LEU A 7 0.66 -2.15 10.07
C LEU A 7 -0.75 -2.24 9.49
N ALA A 8 -1.20 -3.43 9.11
CA ALA A 8 -2.61 -3.72 8.89
C ALA A 8 -3.10 -4.62 10.05
N MET A 9 -3.99 -4.11 10.90
CA MET A 9 -4.67 -4.90 11.94
C MET A 9 -6.19 -4.71 11.87
N SER A 10 -6.90 -5.83 11.96
CA SER A 10 -8.35 -5.93 11.90
C SER A 10 -8.88 -6.39 13.27
N LEU A 11 -9.71 -5.58 13.95
CA LEU A 11 -10.45 -5.95 15.18
C LEU A 11 -11.95 -6.16 14.93
N ARG A 12 -12.53 -7.11 15.69
CA ARG A 12 -13.95 -7.54 15.67
C ARG A 12 -14.84 -6.52 16.41
N LEU A 13 -16.09 -6.37 15.96
CA LEU A 13 -17.13 -5.55 16.61
C LEU A 13 -18.13 -6.43 17.38
N THR A 14 -18.52 -5.97 18.57
CA THR A 14 -19.80 -6.31 19.23
C THR A 14 -20.66 -5.06 19.28
N THR A 15 -21.94 -5.25 18.94
CA THR A 15 -23.00 -4.28 18.63
C THR A 15 -23.65 -3.63 19.84
N THR A 16 -24.13 -2.37 19.70
CA THR A 16 -25.49 -1.94 20.10
C THR A 16 -25.91 -0.63 19.39
N PHE A 17 -27.22 -0.49 19.19
CA PHE A 17 -27.95 0.39 18.26
C PHE A 17 -28.77 1.44 19.05
N THR A 18 -29.00 2.65 18.51
CA THR A 18 -30.32 3.38 18.42
C THR A 18 -30.18 4.85 17.93
N PRO A 19 -31.25 5.49 17.36
CA PRO A 19 -31.16 6.55 16.33
C PRO A 19 -31.86 7.91 16.63
N LEU A 20 -31.62 8.98 15.82
CA LEU A 20 -32.59 9.82 15.02
C LEU A 20 -32.19 11.30 14.72
N CYS A 21 -32.23 11.65 13.42
CA CYS A 21 -32.78 12.88 12.76
C CYS A 21 -32.06 14.27 12.81
N PRO A 22 -32.38 15.26 11.92
CA PRO A 22 -31.64 15.52 10.66
C PRO A 22 -31.18 16.99 10.40
N PHE A 23 -30.37 17.15 9.33
CA PHE A 23 -29.89 18.36 8.62
C PHE A 23 -28.52 19.00 9.01
N SER A 24 -27.66 19.02 7.97
CA SER A 24 -26.52 19.90 7.67
C SER A 24 -25.33 20.00 8.64
N ARG A 25 -24.37 19.08 8.46
CA ARG A 25 -22.90 19.25 8.43
C ARG A 25 -22.30 17.84 8.39
N ILE A 26 -21.14 17.65 7.76
CA ILE A 26 -20.33 16.45 8.04
C ILE A 26 -19.76 16.65 9.44
N ASP A 27 -20.59 16.36 10.44
CA ASP A 27 -20.17 16.30 11.83
C ASP A 27 -19.61 14.90 12.06
N PHE A 28 -18.28 14.81 12.14
CA PHE A 28 -17.62 13.67 12.76
C PHE A 28 -17.98 13.66 14.25
N ASN A 29 -19.07 12.99 14.62
CA ASN A 29 -19.41 12.77 16.02
C ASN A 29 -18.42 11.77 16.63
N MET A 30 -17.28 12.28 17.10
CA MET A 30 -16.28 11.56 17.89
C MET A 30 -16.80 11.37 19.31
N SER A 31 -17.60 10.33 19.53
CA SER A 31 -17.93 9.84 20.88
C SER A 31 -17.50 8.38 21.04
N SER A 32 -16.20 8.16 20.99
CA SER A 32 -15.44 7.19 21.81
C SER A 32 -14.01 7.10 21.28
N MET A 33 -13.04 7.28 22.18
CA MET A 33 -11.60 7.17 21.92
C MET A 33 -11.26 5.89 21.16
N PHE A 34 -10.71 5.97 19.94
CA PHE A 34 -9.73 5.01 19.40
C PHE A 34 -9.06 5.60 18.13
N PRO A 35 -7.90 6.28 18.25
CA PRO A 35 -7.14 6.82 17.11
C PRO A 35 -6.01 5.88 16.66
N GLY A 36 -5.75 5.79 15.34
CA GLY A 36 -4.43 5.46 14.77
C GLY A 36 -4.35 4.26 13.80
N ILE A 37 -3.35 4.10 12.91
CA ILE A 37 -2.22 4.94 12.42
C ILE A 37 -1.36 4.12 11.40
N MET A 38 -0.64 4.75 10.45
CA MET A 38 0.56 4.22 9.76
C MET A 38 1.83 4.82 10.44
N ILE A 39 2.86 4.03 10.76
CA ILE A 39 3.98 4.49 11.62
C ILE A 39 5.28 4.71 10.84
N PHE A 40 5.87 5.91 11.01
CA PHE A 40 7.26 6.23 10.66
C PHE A 40 7.93 6.84 11.90
N GLY A 41 9.15 6.39 12.22
CA GLY A 41 9.96 6.96 13.29
C GLY A 41 11.12 7.78 12.74
N VAL A 42 11.13 9.08 13.03
CA VAL A 42 12.34 9.92 12.99
C VAL A 42 12.31 10.82 14.22
N ALA A 43 13.37 10.79 15.02
CA ALA A 43 13.69 11.78 16.04
C ALA A 43 15.10 12.34 15.75
N PRO A 44 15.44 13.61 16.06
CA PRO A 44 14.67 14.59 16.86
C PRO A 44 14.53 16.03 16.26
N SER A 45 13.52 16.70 16.80
CA SER A 45 13.36 18.15 17.03
C SER A 45 12.67 19.03 15.96
N LEU A 46 11.66 19.73 16.48
CA LEU A 46 10.98 20.96 16.04
C LEU A 46 9.77 20.85 15.10
N ARG A 47 8.59 21.06 15.72
CA ARG A 47 7.30 21.66 15.27
C ARG A 47 6.96 21.45 13.78
N ALA A 48 5.86 20.80 13.38
CA ALA A 48 4.47 20.98 13.80
C ALA A 48 3.56 19.89 13.19
N SER A 49 2.30 19.86 13.63
CA SER A 49 1.17 18.99 13.21
C SER A 49 1.28 17.49 13.53
N HIS A 50 1.20 17.19 14.83
CA HIS A 50 1.09 15.84 15.38
C HIS A 50 -0.33 15.28 15.22
N ILE A 51 -0.46 14.03 14.77
CA ILE A 51 -1.53 13.16 15.27
C ILE A 51 -1.21 12.94 16.76
N ILE A 52 -1.94 13.64 17.64
CA ILE A 52 -1.60 13.82 19.07
C ILE A 52 -1.47 12.46 19.76
N GLY A 53 -0.23 12.05 20.07
CA GLY A 53 0.08 10.90 20.94
C GLY A 53 1.13 9.91 20.45
N LEU A 54 1.34 9.75 19.12
CA LEU A 54 2.23 8.70 18.57
C LEU A 54 3.35 9.22 17.65
N GLY A 55 3.47 10.53 17.43
CA GLY A 55 4.60 11.14 16.71
C GLY A 55 4.63 10.88 15.19
N VAL A 56 3.55 10.38 14.61
CA VAL A 56 3.45 10.07 13.17
C VAL A 56 3.35 11.35 12.34
N GLN A 57 4.20 11.44 11.31
CA GLN A 57 4.19 12.51 10.31
C GLN A 57 3.57 11.99 9.01
N THR A 58 2.56 12.71 8.51
CA THR A 58 1.83 12.36 7.28
C THR A 58 1.99 13.41 6.18
N ARG A 59 2.84 14.41 6.39
CA ARG A 59 3.14 15.48 5.43
C ARG A 59 4.49 15.25 4.78
N PRO A 60 4.70 15.72 3.54
CA PRO A 60 6.01 15.71 2.94
C PRO A 60 7.00 16.48 3.78
N MET A 61 8.25 16.01 3.81
CA MET A 61 9.32 16.66 4.54
C MET A 61 10.68 16.41 3.91
N VAL A 62 11.62 17.29 4.23
CA VAL A 62 13.04 17.15 3.92
C VAL A 62 13.76 16.70 5.17
N LEU A 63 14.60 15.67 5.06
CA LEU A 63 15.45 15.17 6.13
C LEU A 63 16.87 15.00 5.60
N ASP A 64 17.81 15.87 6.01
CA ASP A 64 19.22 15.79 5.59
C ASP A 64 19.42 15.67 4.06
N GLY A 65 18.63 16.42 3.28
CA GLY A 65 18.65 16.39 1.81
C GLY A 65 17.89 15.22 1.15
N LEU A 66 17.24 14.37 1.95
CA LEU A 66 16.29 13.35 1.49
C LEU A 66 14.86 13.90 1.49
N GLY A 67 14.17 13.76 0.36
CA GLY A 67 12.74 14.01 0.28
C GLY A 67 11.94 12.81 0.75
N ILE A 68 11.03 13.00 1.70
CA ILE A 68 10.10 11.97 2.17
C ILE A 68 8.69 12.45 1.85
N VAL A 69 7.95 11.70 1.04
CA VAL A 69 6.63 12.10 0.53
C VAL A 69 5.59 11.00 0.79
N PRO A 70 4.88 11.04 1.94
CA PRO A 70 3.71 10.19 2.15
C PRO A 70 2.58 10.57 1.20
N LEU A 71 1.93 9.58 0.60
CA LEU A 71 0.83 9.74 -0.34
C LEU A 71 -0.44 9.07 0.16
N PHE A 72 -1.53 9.83 0.19
CA PHE A 72 -2.88 9.29 0.32
C PHE A 72 -3.22 8.48 -0.93
N SER A 73 -3.82 7.32 -0.72
CA SER A 73 -4.23 6.43 -1.81
C SER A 73 -5.35 5.50 -1.34
N TRP A 74 -6.17 5.07 -2.30
CA TRP A 74 -7.16 4.00 -2.13
C TRP A 74 -7.21 3.15 -3.39
N TYR A 75 -7.57 1.87 -3.26
CA TYR A 75 -7.65 0.97 -4.40
C TYR A 75 -8.90 1.22 -5.27
N HIS A 76 -8.90 0.69 -6.49
CA HIS A 76 -10.12 0.53 -7.29
C HIS A 76 -10.14 -0.84 -8.01
N GLU A 77 -11.33 -1.39 -8.22
CA GLU A 77 -11.52 -2.73 -8.80
C GLU A 77 -10.92 -2.89 -10.20
N SER A 78 -10.98 -1.84 -11.03
CA SER A 78 -10.42 -1.86 -12.39
C SER A 78 -8.88 -1.78 -12.44
N PHE A 79 -8.19 -1.69 -11.30
CA PHE A 79 -6.73 -1.82 -11.24
C PHE A 79 -6.27 -3.20 -11.72
N ASP A 80 -7.14 -4.20 -11.54
CA ASP A 80 -6.96 -5.54 -12.03
C ASP A 80 -7.28 -5.65 -13.53
N ARG A 81 -6.23 -5.81 -14.34
CA ARG A 81 -6.32 -5.99 -15.79
C ARG A 81 -6.05 -7.44 -16.23
N GLU A 82 -5.82 -8.35 -15.29
CA GLU A 82 -5.61 -9.77 -15.60
C GLU A 82 -6.93 -10.46 -15.91
N MET A 83 -6.92 -11.48 -16.76
CA MET A 83 -8.11 -12.29 -17.02
C MET A 83 -8.60 -12.95 -15.74
N ASP A 84 -9.92 -12.96 -15.51
CA ASP A 84 -10.48 -13.68 -14.37
C ASP A 84 -10.30 -15.20 -14.53
N ILE A 85 -10.04 -15.88 -13.42
CA ILE A 85 -9.89 -17.33 -13.40
C ILE A 85 -11.28 -17.98 -13.52
N ALA A 86 -11.50 -18.72 -14.59
CA ALA A 86 -12.75 -19.42 -14.87
C ALA A 86 -12.75 -20.86 -14.30
N GLY A 87 -13.93 -21.48 -14.26
CA GLY A 87 -14.09 -22.91 -13.92
C GLY A 87 -13.94 -23.26 -12.43
N ILE A 88 -13.82 -22.26 -11.55
CA ILE A 88 -13.78 -22.44 -10.10
C ILE A 88 -14.68 -21.42 -9.40
N ARG A 89 -15.18 -21.79 -8.22
CA ARG A 89 -15.97 -20.87 -7.38
C ARG A 89 -15.04 -20.06 -6.47
N ILE A 90 -14.89 -18.77 -6.78
CA ILE A 90 -14.09 -17.82 -5.98
C ILE A 90 -15.03 -17.00 -5.08
N PRO A 91 -14.74 -16.85 -3.77
CA PRO A 91 -15.52 -15.96 -2.89
C PRO A 91 -15.54 -14.51 -3.37
N SER A 92 -16.66 -13.80 -3.18
CA SER A 92 -16.77 -12.40 -3.60
C SER A 92 -15.87 -11.47 -2.77
N LEU A 93 -15.60 -10.27 -3.29
CA LEU A 93 -14.77 -9.28 -2.61
C LEU A 93 -15.36 -8.90 -1.24
N GLU A 94 -16.68 -8.76 -1.14
CA GLU A 94 -17.38 -8.40 0.09
C GLU A 94 -17.28 -9.48 1.16
N MET A 95 -17.08 -10.74 0.78
CA MET A 95 -16.90 -11.83 1.74
C MET A 95 -15.50 -11.84 2.34
N VAL A 96 -14.47 -11.46 1.56
CA VAL A 96 -13.06 -11.65 1.92
C VAL A 96 -12.41 -10.35 2.39
N CYS A 97 -12.74 -9.23 1.73
CA CYS A 97 -12.17 -7.93 2.01
C CYS A 97 -12.94 -7.24 3.15
N LYS A 98 -12.24 -6.99 4.25
CA LYS A 98 -12.83 -6.36 5.42
C LYS A 98 -13.25 -4.91 5.19
N ASP A 99 -12.61 -4.23 4.25
CA ASP A 99 -12.81 -2.79 4.03
C ASP A 99 -14.26 -2.50 3.63
N PHE A 100 -14.94 -3.42 2.94
CA PHE A 100 -16.37 -3.31 2.60
C PHE A 100 -17.28 -3.24 3.84
N HIS A 101 -16.84 -3.76 4.97
CA HIS A 101 -17.60 -3.76 6.23
C HIS A 101 -17.11 -2.70 7.20
N ALA A 102 -15.79 -2.53 7.30
CA ALA A 102 -15.14 -1.67 8.27
C ALA A 102 -15.10 -0.19 7.84
N CYS A 103 -14.96 0.09 6.55
CA CYS A 103 -14.95 1.45 6.03
C CYS A 103 -16.36 1.89 5.68
N LYS A 104 -16.69 3.14 6.01
CA LYS A 104 -17.97 3.78 5.67
C LYS A 104 -17.67 5.06 4.92
N TRP A 105 -18.27 5.19 3.75
CA TRP A 105 -18.06 6.30 2.84
C TRP A 105 -19.35 7.10 2.65
N PRO A 106 -19.26 8.39 2.30
CA PRO A 106 -20.41 9.15 1.81
C PRO A 106 -21.08 8.44 0.64
N ARG A 107 -22.39 8.66 0.44
CA ARG A 107 -23.18 7.92 -0.57
C ARG A 107 -22.66 8.12 -2.00
N GLU A 108 -21.99 9.24 -2.22
CA GLU A 108 -21.46 9.70 -3.49
C GLU A 108 -20.16 8.97 -3.88
N ILE A 109 -19.50 8.29 -2.94
CA ILE A 109 -18.19 7.65 -3.14
C ILE A 109 -18.27 6.15 -2.80
N SER A 110 -17.76 5.30 -3.69
CA SER A 110 -17.94 3.84 -3.61
C SER A 110 -16.66 3.07 -3.91
N ASN A 111 -16.48 1.93 -3.21
CA ASN A 111 -15.42 0.94 -3.45
C ASN A 111 -15.54 0.24 -4.81
N ARG A 112 -16.70 0.32 -5.47
CA ARG A 112 -16.94 -0.35 -6.77
C ARG A 112 -16.57 0.50 -7.98
N SER A 113 -16.12 1.73 -7.77
CA SER A 113 -15.69 2.63 -8.85
C SER A 113 -14.32 3.21 -8.54
N THR A 114 -13.80 4.02 -9.47
CA THR A 114 -12.56 4.78 -9.29
C THR A 114 -12.71 5.97 -8.34
N SER A 115 -13.93 6.26 -7.84
CA SER A 115 -14.24 7.47 -7.06
C SER A 115 -13.41 7.59 -5.78
N LEU A 116 -13.23 6.51 -5.01
CA LEU A 116 -12.40 6.56 -3.81
C LEU A 116 -10.92 6.76 -4.15
N ALA A 117 -10.42 6.01 -5.14
CA ALA A 117 -9.03 6.13 -5.57
C ALA A 117 -8.70 7.56 -6.02
N SER A 118 -9.59 8.18 -6.80
CA SER A 118 -9.47 9.57 -7.24
C SER A 118 -9.60 10.56 -6.08
N TYR A 119 -10.54 10.35 -5.16
CA TYR A 119 -10.72 11.21 -3.99
C TYR A 119 -9.47 11.25 -3.12
N PHE A 120 -8.91 10.09 -2.78
CA PHE A 120 -7.68 10.02 -1.97
C PHE A 120 -6.45 10.55 -2.72
N ASP A 121 -6.39 10.39 -4.04
CA ASP A 121 -5.33 11.01 -4.84
C ASP A 121 -5.41 12.55 -4.81
N ALA A 122 -6.61 13.12 -4.94
CA ALA A 122 -6.84 14.56 -4.88
C ALA A 122 -6.43 15.18 -3.54
N MET A 123 -6.54 14.43 -2.42
CA MET A 123 -6.04 14.90 -1.12
C MET A 123 -4.53 15.22 -1.13
N ASN A 124 -3.76 14.66 -2.06
CA ASN A 124 -2.34 14.96 -2.18
C ASN A 124 -2.05 16.33 -2.81
N GLU A 125 -3.05 17.01 -3.39
CA GLU A 125 -2.90 18.35 -3.97
C GLU A 125 -2.54 19.39 -2.90
N GLU A 126 -3.00 19.20 -1.65
CA GLU A 126 -2.63 20.05 -0.52
C GLU A 126 -1.12 20.09 -0.25
N ASN A 127 -0.38 19.12 -0.77
CA ASN A 127 1.05 18.94 -0.57
C ASN A 127 1.89 19.42 -1.77
N GLU A 128 1.29 20.00 -2.81
CA GLU A 128 1.96 20.31 -4.08
C GLU A 128 3.18 21.22 -3.90
N ASP A 129 3.06 22.30 -3.11
CA ASP A 129 4.15 23.24 -2.88
C ASP A 129 5.33 22.60 -2.12
N ALA A 130 5.02 21.75 -1.13
CA ALA A 130 6.04 21.01 -0.39
C ALA A 130 6.76 19.99 -1.30
N ILE A 131 6.02 19.33 -2.20
CA ILE A 131 6.59 18.41 -3.19
C ILE A 131 7.48 19.16 -4.18
N LYS A 132 7.06 20.35 -4.67
CA LYS A 132 7.89 21.20 -5.54
C LYS A 132 9.20 21.59 -4.86
N LEU A 133 9.15 22.00 -3.59
CA LEU A 133 10.34 22.30 -2.81
C LEU A 133 11.27 21.08 -2.70
N ILE A 134 10.72 19.91 -2.36
CA ILE A 134 11.48 18.66 -2.28
C ILE A 134 12.18 18.34 -3.61
N LYS A 135 11.46 18.42 -4.73
CA LYS A 135 12.02 18.16 -6.06
C LYS A 135 13.17 19.10 -6.43
N ASN A 136 13.13 20.34 -5.94
CA ASN A 136 14.16 21.34 -6.24
C ASN A 136 15.37 21.28 -5.29
N THR A 137 15.23 20.67 -4.11
CA THR A 137 16.24 20.74 -3.03
C THR A 137 16.84 19.39 -2.65
N CYS A 138 16.16 18.28 -2.91
CA CYS A 138 16.58 16.95 -2.51
C CYS A 138 17.19 16.18 -3.69
N THR A 139 18.25 15.43 -3.43
CA THR A 139 18.92 14.61 -4.45
C THR A 139 18.33 13.21 -4.55
N GLN A 140 17.61 12.77 -3.51
CA GLN A 140 16.90 11.50 -3.42
C GLN A 140 15.52 11.74 -2.85
N ILE A 141 14.53 11.02 -3.37
CA ILE A 141 13.15 11.12 -2.90
C ILE A 141 12.63 9.70 -2.64
N ILE A 142 11.95 9.54 -1.51
CA ILE A 142 11.17 8.35 -1.20
C ILE A 142 9.70 8.75 -1.10
N THR A 143 8.87 8.17 -1.96
CA THR A 143 7.41 8.26 -1.86
C THR A 143 6.86 7.05 -1.12
N PHE A 144 5.73 7.20 -0.41
CA PHE A 144 5.14 6.13 0.36
C PHE A 144 3.63 6.03 0.14
N SER A 145 3.11 4.82 0.02
CA SER A 145 1.67 4.55 -0.01
C SER A 145 1.33 3.29 0.78
N HIS A 146 0.05 3.12 1.10
CA HIS A 146 -0.43 1.83 1.58
C HIS A 146 -0.63 0.85 0.43
N PHE A 147 -1.29 1.30 -0.64
CA PHE A 147 -1.69 0.48 -1.79
C PHE A 147 -0.62 0.46 -2.89
N LEU A 148 -0.72 -0.53 -3.78
CA LEU A 148 0.22 -0.73 -4.87
C LEU A 148 -0.01 0.31 -5.97
N PRO A 149 1.06 0.91 -6.51
CA PRO A 149 0.94 1.77 -7.67
C PRO A 149 0.87 0.99 -8.99
N ARG A 150 1.45 -0.22 -9.04
CA ARG A 150 1.62 -0.99 -10.28
C ARG A 150 1.15 -2.42 -10.10
N GLN A 151 0.45 -2.96 -11.10
CA GLN A 151 -0.06 -4.33 -11.07
C GLN A 151 1.10 -5.34 -11.07
N GLU A 152 2.23 -4.98 -11.69
CA GLU A 152 3.44 -5.78 -11.74
C GLU A 152 4.06 -6.04 -10.36
N LEU A 153 3.67 -5.27 -9.33
CA LEU A 153 4.10 -5.44 -7.94
C LEU A 153 3.26 -6.47 -7.16
N CYS A 154 2.37 -7.17 -7.85
CA CYS A 154 1.59 -8.29 -7.33
C CYS A 154 1.87 -9.55 -8.16
N PRO A 155 1.92 -10.74 -7.56
CA PRO A 155 1.97 -11.99 -8.34
C PRO A 155 0.72 -12.19 -9.19
N GLU A 156 0.87 -12.93 -10.28
CA GLU A 156 -0.23 -13.29 -11.19
C GLU A 156 -1.35 -14.02 -10.45
N LYS A 157 -2.61 -13.73 -10.81
CA LYS A 157 -3.83 -14.29 -10.20
C LYS A 157 -3.77 -15.78 -10.01
N ARG A 158 -3.26 -16.50 -11.02
CA ARG A 158 -3.17 -17.96 -11.03
C ARG A 158 -2.31 -18.53 -9.91
N MET A 159 -1.44 -17.72 -9.31
CA MET A 159 -0.53 -18.09 -8.23
C MET A 159 -1.01 -17.62 -6.84
N LEU A 160 -2.09 -16.85 -6.78
CA LEU A 160 -2.62 -16.29 -5.54
C LEU A 160 -3.61 -17.26 -4.88
N PHE A 161 -3.56 -17.40 -3.55
CA PHE A 161 -4.58 -18.13 -2.81
C PHE A 161 -5.98 -17.51 -2.95
N TYR A 162 -6.04 -16.20 -3.21
CA TYR A 162 -7.27 -15.49 -3.55
C TYR A 162 -7.09 -14.79 -4.91
N PRO A 163 -7.59 -15.37 -6.03
CA PRO A 163 -7.35 -14.82 -7.36
C PRO A 163 -7.94 -13.43 -7.60
N ASN A 164 -8.98 -13.04 -6.85
CA ASN A 164 -9.58 -11.70 -6.96
C ASN A 164 -8.84 -10.64 -6.12
N LEU A 165 -7.72 -10.98 -5.48
CA LEU A 165 -6.93 -10.02 -4.70
C LEU A 165 -6.53 -8.78 -5.53
N PRO A 166 -6.09 -8.86 -6.79
CA PRO A 166 -5.69 -7.66 -7.57
C PRO A 166 -6.76 -6.57 -7.68
N LYS A 167 -8.05 -6.91 -7.50
CA LYS A 167 -9.17 -5.96 -7.52
C LYS A 167 -9.21 -5.02 -6.31
N ILE A 168 -8.42 -5.27 -5.27
CA ILE A 168 -8.51 -4.53 -4.00
C ILE A 168 -7.16 -4.04 -3.47
N ILE A 169 -6.13 -3.95 -4.31
CA ILE A 169 -4.76 -3.72 -3.81
C ILE A 169 -4.08 -2.46 -4.32
N GLY A 170 -4.58 -1.81 -5.38
CA GLY A 170 -3.82 -0.77 -6.04
C GLY A 170 -4.64 0.27 -6.81
N SER A 171 -3.93 1.30 -7.28
CA SER A 171 -4.51 2.48 -7.90
C SER A 171 -3.64 3.03 -9.04
N ASP A 172 -4.28 3.27 -10.18
CA ASP A 172 -3.63 3.89 -11.34
C ASP A 172 -3.33 5.38 -11.10
N PHE A 173 -4.18 6.06 -10.34
CA PHE A 173 -3.95 7.46 -9.93
C PHE A 173 -2.66 7.60 -9.12
N LEU A 174 -2.37 6.58 -8.29
CA LEU A 174 -1.16 6.57 -7.48
C LEU A 174 0.11 6.45 -8.33
N GLU A 175 0.13 5.61 -9.37
CA GLU A 175 1.29 5.54 -10.27
C GLU A 175 1.51 6.87 -11.02
N VAL A 176 0.42 7.49 -11.52
CA VAL A 176 0.51 8.82 -12.15
C VAL A 176 1.11 9.84 -11.18
N ARG A 177 0.66 9.84 -9.92
CA ARG A 177 1.19 10.72 -8.86
C ARG A 177 2.67 10.47 -8.60
N ILE A 178 3.08 9.22 -8.45
CA ILE A 178 4.48 8.82 -8.24
C ILE A 178 5.35 9.27 -9.42
N ARG A 179 4.88 9.09 -10.65
CA ARG A 179 5.58 9.54 -11.87
C ARG A 179 5.68 11.06 -11.96
N SER A 180 4.67 11.81 -11.49
CA SER A 180 4.76 13.28 -11.41
C SER A 180 5.87 13.77 -10.46
N ILE A 181 6.19 12.96 -9.43
CA ILE A 181 7.19 13.27 -8.41
C ILE A 181 8.58 12.87 -8.90
N HIS A 182 8.73 11.62 -9.36
CA HIS A 182 10.03 11.02 -9.72
C HIS A 182 10.43 11.20 -11.20
N GLY A 183 9.52 11.67 -12.05
CA GLY A 183 9.67 11.73 -13.51
C GLY A 183 9.10 10.48 -14.20
N SER A 184 8.77 10.61 -15.50
CA SER A 184 8.17 9.51 -16.28
C SER A 184 9.07 8.27 -16.33
N GLU A 185 10.39 8.46 -16.48
CA GLU A 185 11.37 7.38 -16.57
C GLU A 185 11.98 6.99 -15.22
N GLY A 186 11.61 7.68 -14.12
CA GLY A 186 12.30 7.55 -12.85
C GLY A 186 13.81 7.88 -12.96
N ASN A 187 14.57 7.47 -11.95
CA ASN A 187 16.04 7.47 -11.94
C ASN A 187 16.56 6.75 -10.68
N ALA A 188 17.87 6.54 -10.58
CA ALA A 188 18.50 5.84 -9.46
C ALA A 188 18.23 6.48 -8.07
N SER A 189 17.78 7.74 -8.02
CA SER A 189 17.40 8.46 -6.82
C SER A 189 15.91 8.40 -6.47
N ALA A 190 15.13 7.63 -7.23
CA ALA A 190 13.69 7.43 -7.04
C ALA A 190 13.40 6.11 -6.31
N CYS A 191 12.74 6.21 -5.15
CA CYS A 191 12.25 5.06 -4.41
C CYS A 191 10.76 5.25 -4.07
N HIS A 192 10.00 4.18 -4.16
CA HIS A 192 8.63 4.09 -3.68
C HIS A 192 8.48 2.91 -2.73
N VAL A 193 7.99 3.16 -1.53
CA VAL A 193 7.71 2.12 -0.54
C VAL A 193 6.20 1.94 -0.42
N PHE A 194 5.74 0.71 -0.52
CA PHE A 194 4.33 0.35 -0.53
C PHE A 194 4.04 -0.83 0.41
N GLY A 195 2.77 -1.19 0.56
CA GLY A 195 2.35 -2.26 1.46
C GLY A 195 1.09 -3.00 1.02
N HIS A 196 0.22 -3.29 2.00
CA HIS A 196 -1.09 -3.92 1.82
C HIS A 196 -1.08 -5.43 1.45
N THR A 197 -0.31 -5.88 0.47
CA THR A 197 -0.43 -7.28 -0.05
C THR A 197 0.29 -8.35 0.75
N HIS A 198 1.17 -7.96 1.66
CA HIS A 198 2.01 -8.87 2.47
C HIS A 198 2.99 -9.75 1.66
N PHE A 199 3.25 -9.41 0.39
CA PHE A 199 4.35 -10.00 -0.40
C PHE A 199 5.64 -9.19 -0.21
N CYS A 200 6.72 -9.82 0.28
CA CYS A 200 8.03 -9.16 0.29
C CYS A 200 8.46 -8.86 -1.17
N TRP A 201 8.82 -7.61 -1.44
CA TRP A 201 9.10 -7.13 -2.80
C TRP A 201 10.25 -6.13 -2.81
N ASP A 202 11.22 -6.32 -3.71
CA ASP A 202 12.24 -5.32 -4.04
C ASP A 202 12.72 -5.49 -5.49
N SER A 203 12.29 -4.55 -6.33
CA SER A 203 12.63 -4.50 -7.75
C SER A 203 12.66 -3.06 -8.25
N VAL A 204 13.44 -2.82 -9.30
CA VAL A 204 13.39 -1.56 -10.06
C VAL A 204 12.51 -1.77 -11.29
N LEU A 205 11.49 -0.92 -11.47
CA LEU A 205 10.62 -0.93 -12.65
C LEU A 205 10.58 0.48 -13.24
N ASP A 206 10.98 0.60 -14.51
CA ASP A 206 11.09 1.87 -15.25
C ASP A 206 11.77 2.95 -14.39
N GLY A 207 12.99 2.65 -13.95
CA GLY A 207 13.85 3.57 -13.20
C GLY A 207 13.42 3.92 -11.77
N ILE A 208 12.31 3.39 -11.24
CA ILE A 208 11.91 3.59 -9.83
C ILE A 208 12.12 2.30 -9.05
N ARG A 209 12.78 2.36 -7.89
CA ARG A 209 12.86 1.22 -6.97
C ARG A 209 11.57 1.11 -6.16
N TYR A 210 10.92 -0.03 -6.22
CA TYR A 210 9.71 -0.35 -5.47
C TYR A 210 10.01 -1.36 -4.37
N ILE A 211 9.71 -1.01 -3.11
CA ILE A 211 10.02 -1.83 -1.94
C ILE A 211 8.76 -2.07 -1.11
N GLN A 212 8.52 -3.33 -0.75
CA GLN A 212 7.56 -3.73 0.27
C GLN A 212 8.24 -4.71 1.24
N ALA A 213 8.36 -4.30 2.50
CA ALA A 213 8.93 -5.10 3.59
C ALA A 213 7.85 -5.39 4.64
N PRO A 214 6.89 -6.28 4.38
CA PRO A 214 5.68 -6.38 5.16
C PRO A 214 5.91 -7.16 6.46
N LEU A 215 5.43 -6.62 7.59
CA LEU A 215 5.42 -7.36 8.85
C LEU A 215 4.48 -8.57 8.81
N ALA A 216 3.38 -8.48 8.05
CA ALA A 216 2.36 -9.53 7.89
C ALA A 216 1.70 -9.99 9.21
N TYR A 217 0.70 -10.87 9.12
CA TYR A 217 0.04 -11.44 10.31
C TYR A 217 0.94 -12.43 11.06
N PRO A 218 0.74 -12.65 12.37
CA PRO A 218 1.54 -13.62 13.13
C PRO A 218 1.58 -15.03 12.51
N ARG A 219 0.47 -15.50 11.91
CA ARG A 219 0.41 -16.79 11.21
C ARG A 219 1.23 -16.80 9.91
N GLU A 220 1.30 -15.67 9.22
CA GLU A 220 2.08 -15.52 7.99
C GLU A 220 3.58 -15.43 8.30
N ARG A 221 3.96 -14.68 9.35
CA ARG A 221 5.34 -14.62 9.85
C ARG A 221 5.91 -15.99 10.22
N LYS A 222 5.10 -16.88 10.79
CA LYS A 222 5.52 -18.26 11.10
C LYS A 222 5.99 -19.04 9.87
N ARG A 223 5.52 -18.69 8.66
CA ARG A 223 5.96 -19.29 7.39
C ARG A 223 7.31 -18.76 6.93
N ARG A 224 7.84 -17.72 7.58
CA ARG A 224 9.11 -17.05 7.30
C ARG A 224 9.28 -16.58 5.84
N MET A 225 8.16 -16.34 5.15
CA MET A 225 8.12 -15.95 3.73
C MET A 225 8.55 -14.51 3.49
N ASN A 226 8.37 -13.65 4.48
CA ASN A 226 8.85 -12.27 4.52
C ASN A 226 9.97 -12.16 5.57
N GLY A 227 10.77 -13.24 5.65
CA GLY A 227 11.92 -13.52 6.52
C GLY A 227 11.70 -13.96 7.97
N GLY A 228 12.79 -13.94 8.75
CA GLY A 228 12.99 -14.76 9.95
C GLY A 228 12.43 -14.20 11.27
N GLU A 229 12.62 -14.95 12.36
CA GLU A 229 12.10 -14.61 13.71
C GLU A 229 12.67 -13.31 14.29
N THR A 230 13.81 -12.85 13.79
CA THR A 230 14.50 -11.62 14.19
C THR A 230 14.25 -10.45 13.23
N TRP A 231 13.17 -10.48 12.45
CA TRP A 231 12.88 -9.46 11.44
C TRP A 231 12.73 -8.08 12.10
N LEU A 232 13.78 -7.28 12.01
CA LEU A 232 13.76 -5.87 12.33
C LEU A 232 13.08 -5.10 11.20
N PRO A 233 12.59 -3.89 11.45
CA PRO A 233 12.13 -3.03 10.37
C PRO A 233 13.25 -2.89 9.33
N PHE A 234 12.90 -2.97 8.05
CA PHE A 234 13.90 -2.83 7.00
C PHE A 234 14.36 -1.37 6.92
N CYS A 235 15.67 -1.16 6.94
CA CYS A 235 16.23 0.17 6.74
C CYS A 235 16.33 0.43 5.24
N VAL A 236 15.55 1.38 4.70
CA VAL A 236 15.55 1.70 3.26
C VAL A 236 16.61 2.76 2.91
N TYR A 237 17.03 3.57 3.89
CA TYR A 237 17.99 4.67 3.65
C TYR A 237 18.91 4.87 4.85
N SER A 238 20.22 4.93 4.57
CA SER A 238 21.26 5.19 5.57
C SER A 238 22.52 5.73 4.91
N GLY A 239 23.21 6.65 5.59
CA GLY A 239 24.52 7.15 5.13
C GLY A 239 24.46 7.85 3.77
N GLY A 240 23.40 8.59 3.47
CA GLY A 240 23.29 9.36 2.23
C GLY A 240 22.86 8.56 0.99
N LYS A 241 22.50 7.28 1.14
CA LYS A 241 22.11 6.40 0.03
C LYS A 241 20.97 5.45 0.40
N PHE A 242 20.25 4.98 -0.61
CA PHE A 242 19.36 3.83 -0.43
C PHE A 242 20.16 2.61 0.04
N ALA A 243 19.55 1.84 0.93
CA ALA A 243 20.10 0.58 1.41
C ALA A 243 20.21 -0.44 0.26
N ASP A 244 21.00 -1.49 0.47
CA ASP A 244 21.09 -2.57 -0.50
C ASP A 244 19.73 -3.28 -0.69
N ARG A 245 19.66 -4.14 -1.70
CA ARG A 245 18.43 -4.86 -2.04
C ARG A 245 17.94 -5.68 -0.85
N LEU A 246 16.66 -5.52 -0.50
CA LEU A 246 15.97 -6.36 0.47
C LEU A 246 15.97 -7.80 -0.05
N SER A 247 16.37 -8.73 0.80
CA SER A 247 16.42 -10.15 0.49
C SER A 247 16.18 -10.98 1.76
N PRO A 248 15.41 -12.08 1.70
CA PRO A 248 14.78 -12.63 0.49
C PRO A 248 13.49 -11.90 0.07
N CYS A 249 13.25 -11.82 -1.25
CA CYS A 249 12.01 -11.27 -1.83
C CYS A 249 11.49 -12.21 -2.92
N TYR A 250 10.98 -13.38 -2.52
CA TYR A 250 10.66 -14.52 -3.41
C TYR A 250 9.96 -14.13 -4.71
N TRP A 251 8.91 -13.30 -4.65
CA TRP A 251 8.14 -12.93 -5.84
C TRP A 251 8.90 -12.03 -6.80
N SER A 252 9.55 -10.98 -6.29
CA SER A 252 10.39 -10.13 -7.16
C SER A 252 11.63 -10.88 -7.66
N ASP A 253 12.19 -11.81 -6.88
CA ASP A 253 13.29 -12.70 -7.33
C ASP A 253 12.81 -13.63 -8.45
N TYR A 254 11.62 -14.21 -8.30
CA TYR A 254 11.00 -15.05 -9.32
C TYR A 254 10.81 -14.26 -10.62
N TYR A 255 10.22 -13.06 -10.56
CA TYR A 255 9.96 -12.24 -11.77
C TYR A 255 11.22 -11.60 -12.36
N ALA A 256 12.33 -11.53 -11.63
CA ALA A 256 13.63 -11.14 -12.19
C ALA A 256 14.19 -12.19 -13.16
N ALA A 257 13.83 -13.47 -12.98
CA ALA A 257 14.28 -14.58 -13.82
C ALA A 257 13.18 -15.12 -14.76
N HIS A 258 11.91 -14.81 -14.51
CA HIS A 258 10.77 -15.35 -15.24
C HIS A 258 9.87 -14.22 -15.74
N PRO A 259 9.67 -14.10 -17.06
CA PRO A 259 8.71 -13.15 -17.61
C PRO A 259 7.30 -13.39 -17.05
N ARG A 260 6.56 -12.30 -16.87
CA ARG A 260 5.15 -12.38 -16.54
C ARG A 260 4.35 -12.96 -17.73
N ALA A 261 3.36 -13.77 -17.44
CA ALA A 261 2.38 -14.36 -18.35
C ALA A 261 0.94 -14.16 -17.80
N PRO A 262 0.45 -12.92 -17.69
CA PRO A 262 -0.85 -12.59 -17.07
C PRO A 262 -2.07 -13.13 -17.82
N HIS A 263 -1.90 -13.58 -19.06
CA HIS A 263 -2.95 -14.21 -19.87
C HIS A 263 -3.19 -15.68 -19.50
N LEU A 264 -2.25 -16.32 -18.76
CA LEU A 264 -2.43 -17.69 -18.30
C LEU A 264 -3.38 -17.72 -17.11
N THR A 265 -4.48 -18.46 -17.25
CA THR A 265 -5.52 -18.59 -16.22
C THR A 265 -5.50 -19.96 -15.52
N GLU A 266 -4.63 -20.87 -15.94
CA GLU A 266 -4.45 -22.15 -15.26
C GLU A 266 -3.81 -21.94 -13.88
N LEU A 267 -4.55 -22.28 -12.83
CA LEU A 267 -4.08 -22.18 -11.46
C LEU A 267 -2.81 -22.98 -11.25
N ALA A 268 -1.87 -22.38 -10.54
CA ALA A 268 -0.68 -23.08 -10.11
C ALA A 268 -1.07 -24.31 -9.24
N PRO A 269 -0.35 -25.45 -9.34
CA PRO A 269 -0.74 -26.69 -8.65
C PRO A 269 -0.95 -26.55 -7.14
N TRP A 270 -0.14 -25.70 -6.49
CA TRP A 270 -0.23 -25.45 -5.04
C TRP A 270 -1.45 -24.60 -4.64
N VAL A 271 -2.05 -23.87 -5.58
CA VAL A 271 -3.30 -23.10 -5.41
C VAL A 271 -4.50 -23.95 -5.78
N ALA A 272 -4.43 -24.68 -6.90
CA ALA A 272 -5.54 -25.46 -7.46
C ALA A 272 -6.19 -26.39 -6.43
N ARG A 273 -5.39 -27.00 -5.54
CA ARG A 273 -5.89 -27.87 -4.45
C ARG A 273 -6.85 -27.21 -3.44
N PHE A 274 -6.91 -25.89 -3.39
CA PHE A 274 -7.81 -25.16 -2.48
C PHE A 274 -9.16 -24.83 -3.11
N TYR A 275 -9.31 -25.06 -4.42
CA TYR A 275 -10.53 -24.78 -5.15
C TYR A 275 -11.13 -26.07 -5.69
N ASN A 276 -12.41 -26.28 -5.41
CA ASN A 276 -13.16 -27.33 -6.08
C ASN A 276 -13.43 -26.87 -7.52
N ARG A 277 -13.26 -27.78 -8.49
CA ARG A 277 -13.72 -27.54 -9.87
C ARG A 277 -15.25 -27.34 -9.82
N ALA A 278 -15.72 -26.27 -10.46
CA ALA A 278 -17.14 -25.94 -10.54
C ALA A 278 -17.88 -26.92 -11.46
#